data_AF-A0A1I4HWL2-F1
#
_entry.id   AF-A0A1I4HWL2-F1
#
_cell.length_a   1.000
_cell.length_b   1.000
_cell.length_c   1.000
_cell.angle_alpha   90.00
_cell.angle_beta   90.00
_cell.angle_gamma   90.00
#
_symmetry.space_group_name_H-M   'P 1'
#
loop_
_entity.id
_entity.type
_entity.pdbx_description
1 polymer ?
#
loop_
_entity_poly.entity_id
_entity_poly.type
_entity_poly.pdbx_seq_one_letter_code
_entity_poly.pdbx_strand_id
1 'polypeptide(L)'
;MTPEKKRKLRNIAILSLLGLIGGTMAFQAFNQQAINDRENTIQVNVGGRVHDYYNRDTENKDVFVENYGERPIMARIRLSEFLEYQRGDEAFTPLVPGSERNNLATWINWIPSANNINQRADTGNSSAFNRYAQLTFGWSREGETAPWYMPTFNHDNLDLRTAAAGHARDYITGAGATDGTTDGTTHPGDGTDAYWSSGDTFDNSAGIWPGETVTHQAAQNLRQQRAPMTIEQWSNLLPYQQIGDFWVVDHTTGWAYWASLLEPGNASSYLLDAAELTEAIEDTVFNGSYYYGIHVDSQLISPDNSEEFLPGGDSRLEAFLTGIKNNSMNDEGTTNPRYEVDSPPSDFNFDTMLPGRVFTMAGEEYLYLEDQGSGNHMIIRHEAIRNTSFNDQPQVLSNWFSGLDTEVRGMVQPVSVPAVVPGISDVAAAPWGGEGIRWLPAEWEAIRFDAVRADRTAVNSSGTPQAFALLLADVVHLSTETGPFPNHTQRMAARNSYWWLRTPAATNNVWLVDHASGGGGIGQLHSFPQLYSSARGGVRPALIIHQ
;
A
#
# COMPACT_ATOMS: atom_id res chain seq x y z
N MET A 1 33.21 -6.74 -20.63
CA MET A 1 34.56 -7.10 -20.13
C MET A 1 35.12 -5.88 -19.41
N THR A 2 35.20 -5.95 -18.08
CA THR A 2 35.59 -4.85 -17.18
C THR A 2 36.09 -5.44 -15.84
N PRO A 3 36.87 -4.71 -15.04
CA PRO A 3 38.15 -5.16 -14.53
C PRO A 3 38.13 -5.76 -13.11
N GLU A 4 37.91 -7.07 -13.02
CA GLU A 4 38.24 -7.89 -11.84
C GLU A 4 39.53 -8.69 -12.01
N LYS A 5 40.71 -8.06 -11.94
CA LYS A 5 41.96 -8.83 -11.80
C LYS A 5 43.01 -8.26 -10.84
N LYS A 6 42.66 -7.39 -9.89
CA LYS A 6 43.68 -6.75 -9.04
C LYS A 6 43.40 -6.61 -7.53
N ARG A 7 42.67 -7.52 -6.88
CA ARG A 7 42.67 -7.53 -5.40
C ARG A 7 42.66 -8.91 -4.73
N LYS A 8 43.75 -9.63 -4.98
CA LYS A 8 44.59 -10.32 -3.97
C LYS A 8 43.87 -10.80 -2.69
N LEU A 9 43.55 -12.10 -2.72
CA LEU A 9 43.83 -13.06 -1.63
C LEU A 9 45.14 -12.69 -0.92
N ARG A 10 45.01 -12.00 0.20
CA ARG A 10 46.03 -11.85 1.24
C ARG A 10 45.27 -12.06 2.54
N ASN A 11 45.34 -13.28 3.07
CA ASN A 11 45.27 -13.65 4.49
C ASN A 11 44.77 -15.08 4.65
N ILE A 12 45.64 -16.09 4.48
CA ILE A 12 45.69 -17.23 5.42
C ILE A 12 47.17 -17.60 5.57
N ALA A 13 47.69 -17.35 6.77
CA ALA A 13 49.04 -17.66 7.17
C ALA A 13 49.11 -19.09 7.73
N ILE A 14 50.12 -19.83 7.26
CA ILE A 14 51.03 -20.70 8.02
C ILE A 14 50.42 -21.73 8.98
N LEU A 15 50.58 -23.01 8.63
CA LEU A 15 50.91 -24.06 9.59
C LEU A 15 51.74 -25.15 8.89
N SER A 16 53.05 -25.08 9.10
CA SER A 16 53.99 -26.15 8.78
C SER A 16 54.44 -26.77 10.11
N LEU A 17 54.18 -28.07 10.31
CA LEU A 17 54.97 -28.89 11.22
C LEU A 17 55.15 -30.29 10.61
N LEU A 18 56.41 -30.66 10.39
CA LEU A 18 56.91 -31.94 9.88
C LEU A 18 57.03 -32.99 11.00
N GLY A 19 56.72 -34.25 10.71
CA GLY A 19 56.99 -35.40 11.59
C GLY A 19 56.89 -36.76 10.86
N LEU A 20 58.02 -37.46 10.76
CA LEU A 20 58.39 -38.63 9.95
C LEU A 20 57.66 -40.00 10.20
N ILE A 21 57.51 -40.74 9.07
CA ILE A 21 57.65 -42.20 8.78
C ILE A 21 56.62 -43.21 9.32
N GLY A 22 55.98 -43.92 8.37
CA GLY A 22 55.95 -45.40 8.35
C GLY A 22 54.59 -46.08 8.17
N GLY A 23 54.28 -46.59 6.96
CA GLY A 23 53.30 -47.66 6.78
C GLY A 23 52.30 -47.48 5.63
N THR A 24 52.34 -48.44 4.68
CA THR A 24 51.28 -48.85 3.72
C THR A 24 50.39 -47.76 3.12
N MET A 25 50.59 -47.50 1.83
CA MET A 25 49.74 -46.64 0.98
C MET A 25 48.29 -47.14 0.98
N ALA A 26 47.45 -46.56 1.85
CA ALA A 26 46.01 -46.49 1.65
C ALA A 26 45.72 -45.10 1.07
N PHE A 27 45.17 -45.05 -0.14
CA PHE A 27 44.59 -43.81 -0.65
C PHE A 27 43.45 -43.40 0.30
N GLN A 28 43.72 -42.41 1.16
CA GLN A 28 42.69 -41.68 1.88
C GLN A 28 42.71 -40.26 1.34
N ALA A 29 41.60 -39.84 0.74
CA ALA A 29 41.40 -38.45 0.37
C ALA A 29 41.28 -37.63 1.66
N PHE A 30 42.30 -36.83 1.97
CA PHE A 30 42.25 -35.86 3.06
C PHE A 30 42.12 -34.46 2.45
N ASN A 31 41.19 -33.66 2.97
CA ASN A 31 40.78 -32.34 2.44
C ASN A 31 40.03 -32.36 1.10
N GLN A 32 39.00 -33.20 0.97
CA GLN A 32 37.97 -32.94 -0.04
C GLN A 32 37.07 -31.80 0.45
N GLN A 33 37.02 -30.72 -0.31
CA GLN A 33 36.12 -29.59 -0.09
C GLN A 33 35.39 -29.33 -1.40
N ALA A 34 34.08 -29.14 -1.32
CA ALA A 34 33.24 -28.73 -2.44
C ALA A 34 32.54 -27.43 -2.05
N ILE A 35 32.48 -26.49 -2.98
CA ILE A 35 31.62 -25.31 -2.89
C ILE A 35 30.66 -25.38 -4.07
N ASN A 36 29.36 -25.35 -3.75
CA ASN A 36 28.34 -25.02 -4.72
C ASN A 36 28.18 -23.51 -4.68
N ASP A 37 29.00 -22.82 -5.46
CA ASP A 37 28.94 -21.36 -5.59
C ASP A 37 27.91 -21.00 -6.67
N ARG A 38 27.07 -20.02 -6.38
CA ARG A 38 26.05 -19.47 -7.27
C ARG A 38 26.14 -17.95 -7.19
N GLU A 39 26.88 -17.37 -8.12
CA GLU A 39 26.89 -15.92 -8.33
C GLU A 39 25.70 -15.57 -9.22
N ASN A 40 24.61 -15.13 -8.61
CA ASN A 40 23.44 -14.62 -9.30
C ASN A 40 23.31 -13.12 -9.02
N THR A 41 23.32 -12.30 -10.06
CA THR A 41 22.84 -10.92 -9.97
C THR A 41 21.32 -10.96 -10.05
N ILE A 42 20.64 -10.94 -8.90
CA ILE A 42 19.20 -10.67 -8.86
C ILE A 42 19.06 -9.15 -8.93
N GLN A 43 18.72 -8.62 -10.13
CA GLN A 43 18.24 -7.25 -10.25
C GLN A 43 16.78 -7.24 -9.81
N VAL A 44 16.55 -6.94 -8.54
CA VAL A 44 15.21 -6.63 -8.04
C VAL A 44 14.88 -5.22 -8.50
N ASN A 45 13.83 -5.04 -9.28
CA ASN A 45 13.40 -3.71 -9.68
C ASN A 45 12.59 -3.08 -8.53
N VAL A 46 13.27 -2.34 -7.64
CA VAL A 46 12.60 -1.43 -6.70
C VAL A 46 12.49 -0.09 -7.41
N GLY A 47 11.26 0.42 -7.57
CA GLY A 47 11.04 1.64 -8.32
C GLY A 47 9.64 2.20 -8.10
N GLY A 48 9.58 3.50 -7.87
CA GLY A 48 8.33 4.23 -7.81
C GLY A 48 8.44 5.55 -8.55
N ARG A 49 7.29 6.17 -8.81
CA ARG A 49 7.18 7.42 -9.57
C ARG A 49 6.17 8.34 -8.90
N VAL A 50 6.52 9.61 -8.79
CA VAL A 50 5.55 10.65 -8.42
C VAL A 50 4.73 11.00 -9.65
N HIS A 51 3.41 11.01 -9.49
CA HIS A 51 2.48 11.60 -10.44
C HIS A 51 2.16 13.02 -10.03
N ASP A 52 2.18 13.91 -11.01
CA ASP A 52 1.87 15.33 -10.86
C ASP A 52 0.94 15.73 -12.00
N TYR A 53 -0.37 15.75 -11.72
CA TYR A 53 -1.37 16.18 -12.68
C TYR A 53 -1.81 17.59 -12.30
N TYR A 54 -1.61 18.53 -13.22
CA TYR A 54 -1.88 19.93 -12.95
C TYR A 54 -2.66 20.57 -14.09
N ASN A 55 -3.71 21.30 -13.75
CA ASN A 55 -4.44 22.11 -14.71
C ASN A 55 -4.68 23.53 -14.16
N ARG A 56 -3.96 24.50 -14.71
CA ARG A 56 -4.02 25.90 -14.27
C ARG A 56 -5.40 26.57 -14.44
N ASP A 57 -6.22 26.08 -15.37
CA ASP A 57 -7.51 26.72 -15.69
C ASP A 57 -8.60 26.29 -14.70
N THR A 58 -8.42 25.13 -14.07
CA THR A 58 -9.32 24.55 -13.06
C THR A 58 -8.71 24.56 -11.65
N GLU A 59 -7.44 24.96 -11.52
CA GLU A 59 -6.63 24.89 -10.30
C GLU A 59 -6.50 23.48 -9.71
N ASN A 60 -6.78 22.45 -10.51
CA ASN A 60 -6.59 21.04 -10.17
C ASN A 60 -5.11 20.74 -9.96
N LYS A 61 -4.80 19.99 -8.90
CA LYS A 61 -3.43 19.56 -8.59
C LYS A 61 -3.42 18.23 -7.85
N ASP A 62 -3.22 17.15 -8.60
CA ASP A 62 -3.16 15.80 -8.04
C ASP A 62 -1.71 15.37 -7.85
N VAL A 63 -1.34 15.04 -6.61
CA VAL A 63 0.00 14.54 -6.28
C VAL A 63 -0.10 13.22 -5.52
N PHE A 64 0.51 12.17 -6.07
CA PHE A 64 0.54 10.82 -5.48
C PHE A 64 1.76 10.03 -5.95
N VAL A 65 1.97 8.84 -5.38
CA VAL A 65 3.10 7.95 -5.71
C VAL A 65 2.59 6.63 -6.25
N GLU A 66 3.16 6.17 -7.36
CA GLU A 66 3.02 4.81 -7.88
C GLU A 66 4.24 3.97 -7.51
N ASN A 67 4.02 2.69 -7.18
CA ASN A 67 5.06 1.67 -7.16
C ASN A 67 4.96 0.80 -8.41
N TYR A 68 5.81 1.06 -9.40
CA TYR A 68 5.90 0.25 -10.63
C TYR A 68 6.84 -0.96 -10.48
N GLY A 69 7.57 -1.04 -9.37
CA GLY A 69 8.55 -2.09 -9.11
C GLY A 69 7.92 -3.43 -8.75
N GLU A 70 8.78 -4.39 -8.42
CA GLU A 70 8.41 -5.76 -8.04
C GLU A 70 8.39 -5.98 -6.51
N ARG A 71 8.78 -4.96 -5.74
CA ARG A 71 8.81 -5.01 -4.26
C ARG A 71 8.12 -3.80 -3.64
N PRO A 72 7.59 -3.95 -2.41
CA PRO A 72 7.04 -2.85 -1.64
C PRO A 72 8.06 -1.73 -1.44
N ILE A 73 7.57 -0.49 -1.36
CA ILE A 73 8.38 0.70 -1.08
C ILE A 73 7.82 1.51 0.08
N MET A 74 8.68 2.27 0.74
CA MET A 74 8.30 3.39 1.58
C MET A 74 8.41 4.67 0.77
N ALA A 75 7.38 5.52 0.86
CA ALA A 75 7.30 6.75 0.09
C ALA A 75 7.17 7.96 1.01
N ARG A 76 7.93 9.02 0.69
CA ARG A 76 7.68 10.36 1.22
C ARG A 76 7.72 11.43 0.14
N ILE A 77 6.90 12.46 0.32
CA ILE A 77 6.81 13.64 -0.53
C ILE A 77 6.97 14.90 0.32
N ARG A 78 7.58 15.94 -0.21
CA ARG A 78 7.59 17.28 0.38
C ARG A 78 7.21 18.31 -0.66
N LEU A 79 6.35 19.25 -0.26
CA LEU A 79 5.91 20.35 -1.10
C LEU A 79 6.71 21.61 -0.78
N SER A 80 7.05 22.39 -1.81
CA SER A 80 7.61 23.73 -1.66
C SER A 80 6.86 24.71 -2.56
N GLU A 81 6.58 25.91 -2.05
CA GLU A 81 5.78 26.93 -2.72
C GLU A 81 6.65 28.12 -3.13
N PHE A 82 6.30 28.73 -4.26
CA PHE A 82 6.85 30.00 -4.71
C PHE A 82 5.77 30.89 -5.31
N LEU A 83 5.81 32.17 -4.94
CA LEU A 83 4.95 33.19 -5.50
C LEU A 83 5.78 34.44 -5.78
N GLU A 84 5.60 35.02 -6.96
CA GLU A 84 6.03 36.38 -7.24
C GLU A 84 4.95 37.13 -8.01
N TYR A 85 4.90 38.44 -7.80
CA TYR A 85 3.88 39.29 -8.40
C TYR A 85 4.51 40.55 -8.97
N GLN A 86 3.82 41.13 -9.95
CA GLN A 86 4.15 42.38 -10.60
C GLN A 86 2.94 43.31 -10.43
N ARG A 87 3.17 44.60 -10.17
CA ARG A 87 2.12 45.63 -10.17
C ARG A 87 2.31 46.54 -11.38
N GLY A 88 1.32 46.63 -12.26
CA GLY A 88 1.48 47.35 -13.52
C GLY A 88 2.69 46.84 -14.31
N ASP A 89 3.57 47.76 -14.71
CA ASP A 89 4.81 47.48 -15.45
C ASP A 89 6.07 47.38 -14.55
N GLU A 90 5.91 47.20 -13.23
CA GLU A 90 7.05 47.05 -12.30
C GLU A 90 7.85 45.75 -12.53
N ALA A 91 8.97 45.56 -11.82
CA ALA A 91 9.64 44.26 -11.83
C ALA A 91 8.88 43.25 -10.96
N PHE A 92 9.00 41.96 -11.28
CA PHE A 92 8.50 40.89 -10.40
C PHE A 92 9.15 40.99 -9.02
N THR A 93 8.31 40.91 -7.99
CA THR A 93 8.70 40.90 -6.58
C THR A 93 8.31 39.55 -5.97
N PRO A 94 9.27 38.77 -5.43
CA PRO A 94 8.95 37.52 -4.75
C PRO A 94 8.20 37.81 -3.45
N LEU A 95 7.19 36.99 -3.16
CA LEU A 95 6.39 37.08 -1.93
C LEU A 95 7.27 36.94 -0.69
N VAL A 96 8.24 36.02 -0.74
CA VAL A 96 9.22 35.81 0.32
C VAL A 96 10.57 36.35 -0.17
N PRO A 97 11.12 37.39 0.48
CA PRO A 97 12.39 37.97 0.06
C PRO A 97 13.52 36.93 -0.02
N GLY A 98 14.24 36.92 -1.14
CA GLY A 98 15.37 36.01 -1.38
C GLY A 98 15.00 34.67 -2.02
N SER A 99 13.72 34.40 -2.29
CA SER A 99 13.33 33.30 -3.18
C SER A 99 13.39 33.71 -4.65
N GLU A 100 13.68 32.75 -5.52
CA GLU A 100 13.84 32.97 -6.97
C GLU A 100 13.10 31.90 -7.79
N ARG A 101 12.35 32.33 -8.81
CA ARG A 101 11.57 31.44 -9.68
C ARG A 101 12.40 30.29 -10.27
N ASN A 102 13.61 30.62 -10.73
CA ASN A 102 14.51 29.67 -11.42
C ASN A 102 15.36 28.81 -10.46
N ASN A 103 15.22 28.98 -9.14
CA ASN A 103 16.03 28.28 -8.15
C ASN A 103 15.16 27.60 -7.09
N LEU A 104 14.78 26.35 -7.36
CA LEU A 104 13.90 25.55 -6.49
C LEU A 104 14.44 25.39 -5.06
N ALA A 105 15.77 25.43 -4.87
CA ALA A 105 16.36 25.35 -3.54
C ALA A 105 16.02 26.55 -2.64
N THR A 106 15.52 27.64 -3.24
CA THR A 106 15.06 28.85 -2.52
C THR A 106 13.55 28.90 -2.32
N TRP A 107 12.81 27.93 -2.87
CA TRP A 107 11.38 27.82 -2.68
C TRP A 107 11.07 27.43 -1.24
N ILE A 108 9.91 27.83 -0.76
CA ILE A 108 9.59 27.76 0.66
C ILE A 108 8.90 26.44 0.93
N ASN A 109 9.53 25.57 1.73
CA ASN A 109 8.89 24.33 2.15
C ASN A 109 7.55 24.62 2.82
N TRP A 110 6.51 23.92 2.37
CA TRP A 110 5.22 23.93 3.01
C TRP A 110 5.31 23.15 4.33
N ILE A 111 4.89 23.80 5.42
CA ILE A 111 4.91 23.23 6.76
C ILE A 111 3.56 23.49 7.42
N PRO A 112 2.78 22.45 7.78
CA PRO A 112 1.52 22.63 8.49
C PRO A 112 1.75 22.96 9.97
N SER A 113 0.75 23.56 10.60
CA SER A 113 0.66 23.67 12.05
C SER A 113 0.56 22.26 12.66
N ALA A 114 1.12 22.06 13.85
CA ALA A 114 1.16 20.73 14.47
C ALA A 114 -0.21 20.07 14.55
N ASN A 115 -1.28 20.79 14.92
CA ASN A 115 -2.59 20.19 15.16
C ASN A 115 -3.59 20.31 13.99
N ASN A 116 -3.18 20.90 12.86
CA ASN A 116 -4.07 21.11 11.72
C ASN A 116 -3.28 21.18 10.41
N ILE A 117 -3.40 20.14 9.59
CA ILE A 117 -2.78 20.06 8.26
C ILE A 117 -3.25 21.18 7.31
N ASN A 118 -4.50 21.64 7.46
CA ASN A 118 -5.08 22.66 6.57
C ASN A 118 -4.67 24.09 6.94
N GLN A 119 -3.82 24.25 7.95
CA GLN A 119 -3.30 25.55 8.37
C GLN A 119 -1.77 25.49 8.32
N ARG A 120 -1.13 26.37 7.55
CA ARG A 120 0.34 26.48 7.56
C ARG A 120 0.81 26.94 8.95
N ALA A 121 1.96 26.46 9.38
CA ALA A 121 2.57 26.88 10.63
C ALA A 121 2.89 28.38 10.60
N ASP A 122 2.55 29.09 11.68
CA ASP A 122 2.88 30.51 11.83
C ASP A 122 4.38 30.76 12.03
N THR A 123 5.17 29.69 12.16
CA THR A 123 6.62 29.73 12.28
C THR A 123 7.30 29.56 10.92
N GLY A 124 8.16 30.52 10.57
CA GLY A 124 8.92 30.49 9.31
C GLY A 124 8.19 31.21 8.16
N ASN A 125 8.62 30.95 6.93
CA ASN A 125 8.15 31.67 5.74
C ASN A 125 6.90 31.02 5.09
N SER A 126 6.51 29.81 5.49
CA SER A 126 5.39 29.09 4.87
C SER A 126 4.05 29.83 5.08
N SER A 127 3.84 30.45 6.25
CA SER A 127 2.62 31.23 6.54
C SER A 127 2.39 32.44 5.62
N ALA A 128 3.43 32.92 4.91
CA ALA A 128 3.29 34.01 3.94
C ALA A 128 2.28 33.70 2.83
N PHE A 129 2.09 32.42 2.51
CA PHE A 129 1.19 31.95 1.47
C PHE A 129 -0.27 31.83 1.92
N ASN A 130 -0.56 31.86 3.24
CA ASN A 130 -1.93 31.72 3.77
C ASN A 130 -2.91 32.77 3.22
N ARG A 131 -2.40 33.95 2.86
CA ARG A 131 -3.23 34.99 2.26
C ARG A 131 -3.61 34.70 0.82
N TYR A 132 -2.80 33.93 0.09
CA TYR A 132 -2.83 33.87 -1.37
C TYR A 132 -3.23 32.53 -1.94
N ALA A 133 -2.91 31.43 -1.26
CA ALA A 133 -3.12 30.08 -1.77
C ALA A 133 -3.69 29.14 -0.71
N GLN A 134 -4.73 28.40 -1.10
CA GLN A 134 -5.34 27.34 -0.31
C GLN A 134 -5.02 25.98 -0.93
N LEU A 135 -4.55 25.05 -0.10
CA LEU A 135 -4.25 23.68 -0.52
C LEU A 135 -5.31 22.74 0.02
N THR A 136 -5.79 21.84 -0.83
CA THR A 136 -6.75 20.79 -0.45
C THR A 136 -6.04 19.45 -0.40
N PHE A 137 -5.98 18.84 0.80
CA PHE A 137 -5.25 17.60 1.04
C PHE A 137 -6.17 16.38 1.01
N GLY A 138 -5.77 15.38 0.22
CA GLY A 138 -6.55 14.16 0.02
C GLY A 138 -7.79 14.36 -0.85
N TRP A 139 -8.30 13.26 -1.40
CA TRP A 139 -9.34 13.27 -2.44
C TRP A 139 -10.74 12.83 -1.94
N SER A 140 -10.88 12.33 -0.71
CA SER A 140 -12.10 11.64 -0.25
C SER A 140 -13.41 12.41 -0.47
N ARG A 141 -14.24 11.94 -1.42
CA ARG A 141 -15.61 12.42 -1.72
C ARG A 141 -16.64 11.34 -1.38
N GLU A 142 -17.75 11.72 -0.75
CA GLU A 142 -18.79 10.77 -0.34
C GLU A 142 -19.48 10.14 -1.56
N GLY A 143 -19.51 8.80 -1.63
CA GLY A 143 -20.16 8.07 -2.71
C GLY A 143 -19.33 7.87 -3.98
N GLU A 144 -18.12 8.42 -4.06
CA GLU A 144 -17.22 8.24 -5.20
C GLU A 144 -16.17 7.14 -4.95
N THR A 145 -15.72 6.50 -6.04
CA THR A 145 -14.62 5.51 -6.00
C THR A 145 -13.29 6.21 -6.25
N ALA A 146 -12.21 5.69 -5.66
CA ALA A 146 -10.86 6.26 -5.81
C ALA A 146 -10.51 6.68 -7.26
N PRO A 147 -9.70 7.73 -7.45
CA PRO A 147 -9.38 8.24 -8.77
C PRO A 147 -8.72 7.17 -9.64
N TRP A 148 -8.90 7.31 -10.95
CA TRP A 148 -8.17 6.54 -11.93
C TRP A 148 -6.95 7.34 -12.40
N TYR A 149 -5.88 6.62 -12.69
CA TYR A 149 -4.66 7.19 -13.24
C TYR A 149 -4.11 6.28 -14.33
N MET A 150 -3.35 6.85 -15.27
CA MET A 150 -2.57 6.05 -16.20
C MET A 150 -1.24 5.66 -15.55
N PRO A 151 -0.89 4.36 -15.45
CA PRO A 151 0.40 3.91 -14.93
C PRO A 151 1.57 4.50 -15.71
N THR A 152 2.64 4.85 -15.01
CA THR A 152 3.83 5.46 -15.62
C THR A 152 4.43 4.54 -16.68
N PHE A 153 4.91 5.13 -17.77
CA PHE A 153 5.72 4.39 -18.75
C PHE A 153 7.20 4.36 -18.33
N ASN A 154 7.61 5.21 -17.39
CA ASN A 154 9.02 5.37 -17.04
C ASN A 154 9.42 4.53 -15.84
N HIS A 155 9.84 3.29 -16.10
CA HIS A 155 10.36 2.36 -15.09
C HIS A 155 11.88 2.47 -14.84
N ASP A 156 12.55 3.51 -15.34
CA ASP A 156 13.95 3.78 -15.03
C ASP A 156 14.08 4.44 -13.65
N ASN A 157 14.62 3.70 -12.68
CA ASN A 157 14.80 4.17 -11.31
C ASN A 157 15.95 5.18 -11.13
N LEU A 158 16.77 5.39 -12.16
CA LEU A 158 17.79 6.44 -12.20
C LEU A 158 17.29 7.70 -12.93
N ASP A 159 16.17 7.60 -13.66
CA ASP A 159 15.51 8.76 -14.23
C ASP A 159 14.75 9.49 -13.12
N LEU A 160 15.04 10.76 -12.94
CA LEU A 160 14.44 11.61 -11.92
C LEU A 160 13.16 12.31 -12.40
N ARG A 161 12.76 12.13 -13.67
CA ARG A 161 11.53 12.74 -14.21
C ARG A 161 10.29 12.23 -13.48
N THR A 162 9.33 13.09 -13.15
CA THR A 162 8.03 12.66 -12.63
C THR A 162 7.11 12.21 -13.78
N ALA A 163 5.94 11.64 -13.44
CA ALA A 163 4.84 11.46 -14.38
C ALA A 163 3.98 12.74 -14.39
N ALA A 164 4.48 13.79 -15.07
CA ALA A 164 3.86 15.11 -15.13
C ALA A 164 2.89 15.21 -16.33
N ALA A 165 1.61 15.51 -16.08
CA ALA A 165 0.56 15.63 -17.09
C ALA A 165 -0.12 17.01 -17.13
N GLY A 166 -0.75 17.34 -18.26
CA GLY A 166 -1.47 18.60 -18.43
C GLY A 166 -0.56 19.82 -18.50
N HIS A 167 -0.79 20.78 -17.61
CA HIS A 167 0.04 21.97 -17.45
C HIS A 167 1.22 21.74 -16.49
N ALA A 168 1.35 20.54 -15.92
CA ALA A 168 2.47 20.17 -15.04
C ALA A 168 3.80 20.26 -15.78
N ARG A 169 4.86 20.47 -15.02
CA ARG A 169 6.21 20.66 -15.54
C ARG A 169 7.18 19.81 -14.78
N ASP A 170 7.74 18.84 -15.47
CA ASP A 170 8.89 18.14 -14.98
C ASP A 170 10.11 19.07 -14.94
N TYR A 171 10.82 19.07 -13.81
CA TYR A 171 11.94 19.96 -13.57
C TYR A 171 13.16 19.68 -14.47
N ILE A 172 13.26 18.49 -15.07
CA ILE A 172 14.47 17.96 -15.72
C ILE A 172 14.41 18.10 -17.24
N THR A 173 13.23 18.05 -17.83
CA THR A 173 13.05 18.22 -19.29
C THR A 173 12.97 19.69 -19.72
N GLY A 174 12.58 20.60 -18.82
CA GLY A 174 12.60 22.04 -19.06
C GLY A 174 13.98 22.68 -18.84
N ALA A 175 14.23 23.86 -19.40
CA ALA A 175 15.44 24.67 -19.12
C ALA A 175 15.45 25.27 -17.69
N GLY A 176 14.90 24.55 -16.70
CA GLY A 176 14.38 25.13 -15.46
C GLY A 176 13.04 25.84 -15.68
N ALA A 177 12.46 26.41 -14.62
CA ALA A 177 11.16 27.08 -14.64
C ALA A 177 11.15 28.43 -15.38
N THR A 178 11.26 28.45 -16.72
CA THR A 178 11.52 29.70 -17.47
C THR A 178 10.33 30.65 -17.64
N ASP A 179 9.10 30.16 -17.71
CA ASP A 179 7.85 30.94 -17.79
C ASP A 179 6.65 30.02 -17.67
N GLY A 180 5.47 30.43 -17.19
CA GLY A 180 4.25 29.57 -17.06
C GLY A 180 3.61 29.05 -18.37
N THR A 181 4.32 29.13 -19.51
CA THR A 181 3.81 28.87 -20.86
C THR A 181 4.39 27.65 -21.61
N THR A 182 5.58 27.15 -21.28
CA THR A 182 6.17 25.92 -21.85
C THR A 182 5.62 24.62 -21.22
N ASP A 183 5.29 23.61 -22.03
CA ASP A 183 4.89 22.28 -21.53
C ASP A 183 6.15 21.48 -21.18
N GLY A 184 6.23 21.04 -19.91
CA GLY A 184 7.28 20.15 -19.40
C GLY A 184 6.69 18.76 -19.15
N THR A 185 5.71 18.37 -19.96
CA THR A 185 4.95 17.14 -19.74
C THR A 185 5.81 15.92 -20.05
N THR A 186 5.66 14.90 -19.23
CA THR A 186 6.37 13.62 -19.36
C THR A 186 5.40 12.45 -19.30
N HIS A 187 4.10 12.73 -19.27
CA HIS A 187 3.04 11.76 -19.07
C HIS A 187 1.74 12.21 -19.73
N PRO A 188 0.91 11.29 -20.25
CA PRO A 188 -0.35 11.66 -20.87
C PRO A 188 -1.39 12.16 -19.87
N GLY A 189 -2.33 12.95 -20.39
CA GLY A 189 -3.43 13.56 -19.65
C GLY A 189 -3.42 15.08 -19.79
N ASP A 190 -4.58 15.73 -19.63
CA ASP A 190 -4.69 17.19 -19.65
C ASP A 190 -4.60 17.84 -18.24
N GLY A 191 -4.38 17.00 -17.23
CA GLY A 191 -4.21 17.39 -15.83
C GLY A 191 -5.50 17.82 -15.14
N THR A 192 -6.67 17.69 -15.77
CA THR A 192 -7.96 17.95 -15.12
C THR A 192 -8.30 16.85 -14.12
N ASP A 193 -9.08 17.21 -13.10
CA ASP A 193 -9.61 16.24 -12.13
C ASP A 193 -10.38 15.12 -12.83
N ALA A 194 -10.19 13.89 -12.36
CA ALA A 194 -10.84 12.69 -12.87
C ALA A 194 -10.74 12.49 -14.40
N TYR A 195 -9.63 12.93 -15.03
CA TYR A 195 -9.41 12.79 -16.47
C TYR A 195 -9.49 11.32 -16.95
N TRP A 196 -8.92 10.39 -16.19
CA TRP A 196 -8.93 8.96 -16.51
C TRP A 196 -10.14 8.25 -15.90
N SER A 197 -10.57 7.17 -16.55
CA SER A 197 -11.69 6.33 -16.15
C SER A 197 -11.40 4.84 -16.31
N SER A 198 -12.24 4.01 -15.68
CA SER A 198 -12.18 2.56 -15.80
C SER A 198 -12.24 2.10 -17.27
N GLY A 199 -11.20 1.40 -17.71
CA GLY A 199 -11.14 0.84 -19.06
C GLY A 199 -10.45 1.73 -20.09
N ASP A 200 -10.07 2.95 -19.71
CA ASP A 200 -9.24 3.80 -20.57
C ASP A 200 -7.88 3.16 -20.80
N THR A 201 -7.33 3.37 -21.99
CA THR A 201 -5.99 2.91 -22.37
C THR A 201 -5.21 4.03 -23.04
N PHE A 202 -3.89 3.99 -22.91
CA PHE A 202 -3.00 4.88 -23.65
C PHE A 202 -1.90 4.07 -24.32
N ASP A 203 -1.70 4.29 -25.62
CA ASP A 203 -0.66 3.62 -26.39
C ASP A 203 0.59 4.50 -26.53
N ASN A 204 1.65 4.13 -25.82
CA ASN A 204 2.96 4.76 -25.93
C ASN A 204 3.89 4.05 -26.94
N SER A 205 3.36 3.22 -27.86
CA SER A 205 4.17 2.48 -28.84
C SER A 205 5.02 3.37 -29.75
N ALA A 206 4.59 4.61 -29.99
CA ALA A 206 5.36 5.60 -30.74
C ALA A 206 6.48 6.29 -29.92
N GLY A 207 6.62 5.96 -28.62
CA GLY A 207 7.60 6.57 -27.73
C GLY A 207 7.37 8.06 -27.52
N ILE A 208 6.09 8.46 -27.41
CA ILE A 208 5.69 9.86 -27.21
C ILE A 208 6.15 10.34 -25.84
N TRP A 209 6.03 9.47 -24.84
CA TRP A 209 6.44 9.72 -23.46
C TRP A 209 7.68 8.91 -23.11
N PRO A 210 8.56 9.44 -22.22
CA PRO A 210 9.74 8.72 -21.76
C PRO A 210 9.40 7.35 -21.16
N GLY A 211 10.26 6.36 -21.43
CA GLY A 211 10.14 5.02 -20.86
C GLY A 211 9.72 3.95 -21.87
N GLU A 212 8.92 3.00 -21.41
CA GLU A 212 8.51 1.82 -22.15
C GLU A 212 7.54 2.15 -23.30
N THR A 213 7.77 1.51 -24.45
CA THR A 213 6.91 1.62 -25.64
C THR A 213 5.82 0.56 -25.61
N VAL A 214 4.83 0.75 -24.75
CA VAL A 214 3.76 -0.21 -24.47
C VAL A 214 2.41 0.50 -24.38
N THR A 215 1.32 -0.28 -24.45
CA THR A 215 -0.02 0.21 -24.12
C THR A 215 -0.35 -0.12 -22.67
N HIS A 216 -0.66 0.89 -21.87
CA HIS A 216 -1.17 0.73 -20.52
C HIS A 216 -2.69 0.92 -20.47
N GLN A 217 -3.32 0.28 -19.49
CA GLN A 217 -4.70 0.54 -19.11
C GLN A 217 -4.70 1.36 -17.83
N ALA A 218 -5.63 2.31 -17.71
CA ALA A 218 -5.81 3.08 -16.48
C ALA A 218 -6.02 2.14 -15.28
N ALA A 219 -5.33 2.44 -14.20
CA ALA A 219 -5.41 1.78 -12.90
C ALA A 219 -6.09 2.71 -11.89
N GLN A 220 -6.50 2.16 -10.75
CA GLN A 220 -7.17 2.93 -9.70
C GLN A 220 -6.19 3.18 -8.55
N ASN A 221 -6.15 4.40 -8.03
CA ASN A 221 -5.42 4.72 -6.80
C ASN A 221 -5.99 3.91 -5.62
N LEU A 222 -5.16 3.68 -4.60
CA LEU A 222 -5.63 3.16 -3.33
C LEU A 222 -6.67 4.12 -2.73
N ARG A 223 -7.76 3.55 -2.21
CA ARG A 223 -8.80 4.33 -1.56
C ARG A 223 -8.25 4.93 -0.28
N GLN A 224 -8.40 6.23 -0.13
CA GLN A 224 -8.04 6.95 1.08
C GLN A 224 -8.85 6.43 2.28
N GLN A 225 -8.17 5.85 3.26
CA GLN A 225 -8.79 5.34 4.49
C GLN A 225 -9.01 6.44 5.52
N ARG A 226 -8.14 7.46 5.52
CA ARG A 226 -8.23 8.65 6.37
C ARG A 226 -7.79 9.88 5.62
N ALA A 227 -8.34 11.04 5.98
CA ALA A 227 -7.78 12.31 5.53
C ALA A 227 -6.29 12.40 5.89
N PRO A 228 -5.44 12.96 5.00
CA PRO A 228 -4.08 13.31 5.37
C PRO A 228 -4.06 14.11 6.67
N MET A 229 -3.09 13.84 7.53
CA MET A 229 -3.01 14.47 8.85
C MET A 229 -1.55 14.72 9.24
N THR A 230 -1.32 15.48 10.29
CA THR A 230 0.02 15.67 10.83
C THR A 230 0.45 14.48 11.70
N ILE A 231 1.76 14.33 11.94
CA ILE A 231 2.29 13.32 12.86
C ILE A 231 1.83 13.55 14.31
N GLU A 232 1.44 14.78 14.66
CA GLU A 232 0.83 15.10 15.94
C GLU A 232 -0.60 14.53 16.03
N GLN A 233 -1.43 14.80 15.02
CA GLN A 233 -2.79 14.24 14.94
C GLN A 233 -2.76 12.71 14.89
N TRP A 234 -1.84 12.14 14.10
CA TRP A 234 -1.60 10.70 14.00
C TRP A 234 -1.27 10.07 15.36
N SER A 235 -0.46 10.74 16.19
CA SER A 235 -0.09 10.20 17.51
C SER A 235 -1.24 10.12 18.50
N ASN A 236 -2.36 10.80 18.22
CA ASN A 236 -3.58 10.72 19.02
C ASN A 236 -4.52 9.58 18.58
N LEU A 237 -4.21 8.89 17.47
CA LEU A 237 -4.96 7.73 17.02
C LEU A 237 -4.67 6.51 17.90
N LEU A 238 -5.61 5.57 17.92
CA LEU A 238 -5.37 4.26 18.55
C LEU A 238 -4.38 3.45 17.69
N PRO A 239 -3.56 2.55 18.26
CA PRO A 239 -2.48 1.86 17.52
C PRO A 239 -2.92 1.17 16.22
N TYR A 240 -4.11 0.56 16.22
CA TYR A 240 -4.66 -0.11 15.03
C TYR A 240 -5.11 0.86 13.91
N GLN A 241 -5.21 2.16 14.21
CA GLN A 241 -5.61 3.21 13.28
C GLN A 241 -4.41 3.95 12.68
N GLN A 242 -3.22 3.73 13.22
CA GLN A 242 -2.01 4.49 12.91
C GLN A 242 -1.30 4.03 11.64
N ILE A 243 -1.61 2.83 11.12
CA ILE A 243 -1.08 2.31 9.85
C ILE A 243 -2.24 2.10 8.88
N GLY A 244 -2.06 2.48 7.62
CA GLY A 244 -3.09 2.32 6.59
C GLY A 244 -2.89 3.22 5.37
N ASP A 245 -3.91 3.25 4.50
CA ASP A 245 -3.84 3.96 3.21
C ASP A 245 -4.18 5.45 3.38
N PHE A 246 -3.24 6.20 3.97
CA PHE A 246 -3.33 7.66 4.15
C PHE A 246 -1.94 8.27 4.34
N TRP A 247 -1.86 9.60 4.24
CA TRP A 247 -0.62 10.36 4.40
C TRP A 247 -0.49 10.96 5.81
N VAL A 248 0.71 10.90 6.39
CA VAL A 248 1.06 11.52 7.67
C VAL A 248 2.20 12.53 7.45
N VAL A 249 1.97 13.79 7.80
CA VAL A 249 2.93 14.88 7.59
C VAL A 249 3.70 15.18 8.87
N ASP A 250 5.02 15.08 8.80
CA ASP A 250 5.91 15.65 9.80
C ASP A 250 5.87 17.17 9.74
N HIS A 251 5.20 17.77 10.71
CA HIS A 251 5.03 19.22 10.84
C HIS A 251 6.32 19.96 11.26
N THR A 252 7.43 19.25 11.48
CA THR A 252 8.77 19.85 11.70
C THR A 252 9.51 20.07 10.38
N THR A 253 9.37 19.14 9.43
CA THR A 253 10.17 19.13 8.19
C THR A 253 9.35 19.40 6.92
N GLY A 254 8.04 19.23 6.97
CA GLY A 254 7.14 19.28 5.82
C GLY A 254 7.11 18.00 4.98
N TRP A 255 7.84 16.95 5.38
CA TRP A 255 7.75 15.64 4.71
C TRP A 255 6.44 14.94 5.07
N ALA A 256 5.70 14.52 4.05
CA ALA A 256 4.54 13.66 4.11
C ALA A 256 4.94 12.22 3.81
N TYR A 257 4.57 11.28 4.67
CA TYR A 257 4.89 9.86 4.57
C TYR A 257 3.63 9.05 4.30
N TRP A 258 3.71 8.08 3.41
CA TRP A 258 2.64 7.09 3.23
C TRP A 258 2.62 6.16 4.45
N ALA A 259 1.46 6.01 5.10
CA ALA A 259 1.34 5.35 6.39
C ALA A 259 1.26 3.81 6.33
N SER A 260 1.60 3.21 5.19
CA SER A 260 1.74 1.76 5.00
C SER A 260 2.86 1.49 3.98
N LEU A 261 3.15 0.23 3.69
CA LEU A 261 4.00 -0.11 2.56
C LEU A 261 3.19 0.01 1.27
N LEU A 262 3.75 0.70 0.27
CA LEU A 262 3.11 0.78 -1.03
C LEU A 262 3.50 -0.45 -1.84
N GLU A 263 2.55 -1.37 -2.02
CA GLU A 263 2.75 -2.65 -2.71
C GLU A 263 2.96 -2.49 -4.23
N PRO A 264 3.65 -3.44 -4.90
CA PRO A 264 3.83 -3.47 -6.35
C PRO A 264 2.53 -3.29 -7.15
N GLY A 265 2.57 -2.41 -8.15
CA GLY A 265 1.45 -2.13 -9.05
C GLY A 265 0.33 -1.28 -8.44
N ASN A 266 0.52 -0.74 -7.23
CA ASN A 266 -0.43 0.19 -6.60
C ASN A 266 0.09 1.62 -6.64
N ALA A 267 -0.85 2.57 -6.62
CA ALA A 267 -0.59 3.97 -6.34
C ALA A 267 -1.27 4.40 -5.05
N SER A 268 -0.61 5.26 -4.26
CA SER A 268 -1.18 5.87 -3.06
C SER A 268 -2.45 6.66 -3.39
N SER A 269 -3.23 7.00 -2.36
CA SER A 269 -4.22 8.08 -2.50
C SER A 269 -3.50 9.43 -2.73
N TYR A 270 -4.26 10.45 -3.09
CA TYR A 270 -3.73 11.80 -3.26
C TYR A 270 -3.21 12.34 -1.93
N LEU A 271 -2.02 12.96 -1.96
CA LEU A 271 -1.58 13.86 -0.92
C LEU A 271 -2.25 15.22 -1.11
N LEU A 272 -2.18 15.76 -2.33
CA LEU A 272 -2.75 17.04 -2.74
C LEU A 272 -3.80 16.78 -3.85
N ASP A 273 -4.94 17.46 -3.75
CA ASP A 273 -6.09 17.39 -4.68
C ASP A 273 -6.28 18.72 -5.43
N ALA A 274 -6.02 19.85 -4.76
CA ALA A 274 -6.14 21.17 -5.38
C ALA A 274 -5.21 22.20 -4.76
N ALA A 275 -4.88 23.22 -5.56
CA ALA A 275 -4.08 24.37 -5.14
C ALA A 275 -4.69 25.66 -5.69
N GLU A 276 -5.64 26.21 -4.94
CA GLU A 276 -6.50 27.32 -5.37
C GLU A 276 -5.93 28.68 -4.96
N LEU A 277 -5.98 29.66 -5.86
CA LEU A 277 -5.59 31.03 -5.56
C LEU A 277 -6.80 31.79 -4.98
N THR A 278 -6.56 32.51 -3.89
CA THR A 278 -7.59 33.36 -3.29
C THR A 278 -7.73 34.69 -4.05
N GLU A 279 -8.90 35.33 -3.94
CA GLU A 279 -9.16 36.67 -4.51
C GLU A 279 -8.14 37.74 -4.05
N ALA A 280 -7.45 37.54 -2.91
CA ALA A 280 -6.46 38.47 -2.40
C ALA A 280 -5.23 38.66 -3.31
N ILE A 281 -5.01 37.74 -4.27
CA ILE A 281 -3.98 37.92 -5.29
C ILE A 281 -4.31 39.08 -6.23
N GLU A 282 -5.58 39.28 -6.57
CA GLU A 282 -6.03 40.34 -7.48
C GLU A 282 -5.77 41.72 -6.88
N ASP A 283 -6.05 41.88 -5.58
CA ASP A 283 -5.74 43.09 -4.79
C ASP A 283 -4.24 43.39 -4.77
N THR A 284 -3.40 42.35 -4.75
CA THR A 284 -1.94 42.50 -4.64
C THR A 284 -1.29 42.81 -5.97
N VAL A 285 -1.82 42.25 -7.06
CA VAL A 285 -1.27 42.36 -8.41
C VAL A 285 -1.72 43.64 -9.11
N PHE A 286 -2.95 44.11 -8.90
CA PHE A 286 -3.53 45.36 -9.42
C PHE A 286 -2.97 45.83 -10.79
N ASN A 287 -3.61 45.43 -11.89
CA ASN A 287 -3.17 45.69 -13.28
C ASN A 287 -1.78 45.09 -13.63
N GLY A 288 -1.33 44.04 -12.96
CA GLY A 288 -0.08 43.33 -13.27
C GLY A 288 -0.29 41.84 -13.54
N SER A 289 0.75 41.04 -13.26
CA SER A 289 0.73 39.58 -13.39
C SER A 289 1.32 38.90 -12.15
N TYR A 290 1.02 37.62 -11.95
CA TYR A 290 1.66 36.81 -10.92
C TYR A 290 2.13 35.46 -11.47
N TYR A 291 3.05 34.84 -10.75
CA TYR A 291 3.41 33.44 -10.91
C TYR A 291 3.30 32.77 -9.56
N TYR A 292 2.61 31.63 -9.54
CA TYR A 292 2.55 30.73 -8.41
C TYR A 292 2.95 29.33 -8.88
N GLY A 293 3.69 28.60 -8.04
CA GLY A 293 4.11 27.24 -8.32
C GLY A 293 4.28 26.43 -7.06
N ILE A 294 3.99 25.13 -7.19
CA ILE A 294 4.28 24.10 -6.19
C ILE A 294 5.29 23.14 -6.79
N HIS A 295 6.40 22.95 -6.08
CA HIS A 295 7.40 21.94 -6.37
C HIS A 295 7.17 20.72 -5.50
N VAL A 296 7.31 19.53 -6.09
CA VAL A 296 7.16 18.24 -5.41
C VAL A 296 8.51 17.54 -5.36
N ASP A 297 9.05 17.41 -4.15
CA ASP A 297 10.25 16.61 -3.84
C ASP A 297 9.81 15.24 -3.31
N SER A 298 10.53 14.17 -3.65
CA SER A 298 10.16 12.83 -3.20
C SER A 298 11.36 11.94 -2.91
N GLN A 299 11.14 10.98 -2.02
CA GLN A 299 12.09 9.90 -1.77
C GLN A 299 11.32 8.60 -1.65
N LEU A 300 11.73 7.64 -2.48
CA LEU A 300 11.07 6.36 -2.67
C LEU A 300 12.13 5.29 -2.43
N ILE A 301 12.02 4.56 -1.33
CA ILE A 301 13.09 3.68 -0.86
C ILE A 301 12.57 2.29 -0.53
N SER A 302 13.48 1.32 -0.53
CA SER A 302 13.21 0.02 0.09
C SER A 302 12.92 0.19 1.58
N PRO A 303 12.00 -0.60 2.17
CA PRO A 303 11.71 -0.57 3.61
C PRO A 303 12.97 -0.76 4.49
N ASP A 304 13.96 -1.50 3.99
CA ASP A 304 15.22 -1.74 4.70
C ASP A 304 16.11 -0.51 4.87
N ASN A 305 15.86 0.57 4.13
CA ASN A 305 16.61 1.82 4.20
C ASN A 305 15.84 2.94 4.94
N SER A 306 14.76 2.58 5.66
CA SER A 306 13.85 3.54 6.33
C SER A 306 14.55 4.59 7.20
N GLU A 307 15.73 4.28 7.74
CA GLU A 307 16.54 5.19 8.55
C GLU A 307 17.00 6.44 7.79
N GLU A 308 17.06 6.40 6.46
CA GLU A 308 17.34 7.57 5.61
C GLU A 308 16.27 8.67 5.76
N PHE A 309 15.08 8.31 6.29
CA PHE A 309 14.00 9.25 6.52
C PHE A 309 14.10 10.01 7.86
N LEU A 310 14.85 9.50 8.83
CA LEU A 310 14.95 10.05 10.19
C LEU A 310 15.56 11.46 10.33
N PRO A 311 16.60 11.86 9.55
CA PRO A 311 17.31 13.10 9.82
C PRO A 311 16.41 14.34 9.86
N GLY A 312 16.44 15.05 11.00
CA GLY A 312 15.71 16.31 11.21
C GLY A 312 14.22 16.16 11.50
N GLY A 313 13.69 14.94 11.54
CA GLY A 313 12.27 14.67 11.75
C GLY A 313 11.81 14.79 13.20
N ASP A 314 10.48 14.78 13.38
CA ASP A 314 9.82 14.71 14.68
C ASP A 314 10.24 13.44 15.48
N SER A 315 10.28 13.55 16.81
CA SER A 315 10.62 12.45 17.73
C SER A 315 9.78 11.17 17.55
N ARG A 316 8.56 11.28 17.01
CA ARG A 316 7.66 10.16 16.75
C ARG A 316 7.97 9.40 15.45
N LEU A 317 8.78 9.99 14.58
CA LEU A 317 9.03 9.47 13.24
C LEU A 317 9.68 8.07 13.28
N GLU A 318 10.56 7.80 14.24
CA GLU A 318 11.22 6.50 14.35
C GLU A 318 10.23 5.36 14.63
N ALA A 319 9.33 5.55 15.59
CA ALA A 319 8.27 4.60 15.90
C ALA A 319 7.33 4.44 14.70
N PHE A 320 6.93 5.56 14.07
CA PHE A 320 6.06 5.55 12.91
C PHE A 320 6.66 4.76 11.72
N LEU A 321 7.92 5.01 11.36
CA LEU A 321 8.60 4.29 10.27
C LEU A 321 8.78 2.80 10.60
N THR A 322 8.99 2.47 11.88
CA THR A 322 9.02 1.09 12.36
C THR A 322 7.65 0.43 12.21
N GLY A 323 6.58 1.14 12.58
CA GLY A 323 5.23 0.64 12.42
C GLY A 323 4.81 0.44 10.96
N ILE A 324 5.26 1.31 10.03
CA ILE A 324 5.05 1.10 8.59
C ILE A 324 5.70 -0.21 8.15
N LYS A 325 6.97 -0.46 8.49
CA LYS A 325 7.66 -1.71 8.15
C LYS A 325 6.97 -2.94 8.74
N ASN A 326 6.47 -2.82 9.96
CA ASN A 326 5.81 -3.91 10.68
C ASN A 326 4.33 -4.06 10.29
N ASN A 327 3.80 -3.13 9.49
CA ASN A 327 2.37 -2.94 9.24
C ASN A 327 1.54 -2.91 10.55
N SER A 328 2.10 -2.35 11.64
CA SER A 328 1.51 -2.33 12.98
C SER A 328 2.26 -1.40 13.93
N MET A 329 1.53 -0.61 14.74
CA MET A 329 2.08 0.25 15.81
C MET A 329 2.08 -0.39 17.21
N ASN A 330 1.95 -1.72 17.33
CA ASN A 330 2.10 -2.37 18.64
C ASN A 330 3.58 -2.38 19.08
N ASP A 331 4.09 -1.23 19.49
CA ASP A 331 5.46 -1.08 20.01
C ASP A 331 5.59 -1.39 21.51
N GLU A 332 4.48 -1.72 22.20
CA GLU A 332 4.57 -2.42 23.48
C GLU A 332 4.64 -3.95 23.26
N GLY A 333 5.81 -4.42 22.81
CA GLY A 333 6.24 -5.79 23.09
C GLY A 333 5.99 -6.90 22.05
N THR A 334 5.70 -6.62 20.78
CA THR A 334 5.73 -7.72 19.78
C THR A 334 7.16 -8.00 19.33
N THR A 335 7.64 -9.22 19.58
CA THR A 335 8.87 -9.79 18.98
C THR A 335 8.60 -10.42 17.61
N ASN A 336 7.38 -10.25 17.09
CA ASN A 336 6.94 -10.89 15.85
C ASN A 336 7.81 -10.43 14.68
N PRO A 337 8.32 -11.37 13.86
CA PRO A 337 9.04 -11.06 12.62
C PRO A 337 8.28 -10.09 11.71
N ARG A 338 9.05 -9.38 10.89
CA ARG A 338 8.49 -8.58 9.79
C ARG A 338 7.80 -9.49 8.78
N TYR A 339 6.80 -8.97 8.08
CA TYR A 339 5.96 -9.80 7.22
C TYR A 339 6.70 -10.39 6.02
N GLU A 340 7.73 -9.71 5.51
CA GLU A 340 8.57 -10.14 4.39
C GLU A 340 9.60 -11.22 4.78
N VAL A 341 9.78 -11.47 6.08
CA VAL A 341 10.72 -12.47 6.59
C VAL A 341 9.99 -13.76 6.84
N ASP A 342 10.18 -14.73 5.95
CA ASP A 342 9.72 -16.10 6.18
C ASP A 342 10.40 -16.67 7.43
N SER A 343 9.59 -16.87 8.47
CA SER A 343 10.06 -17.25 9.81
C SER A 343 9.37 -18.54 10.29
N PRO A 344 10.03 -19.34 11.12
CA PRO A 344 9.41 -20.52 11.72
C PRO A 344 8.26 -20.10 12.67
N PRO A 345 7.27 -20.99 12.92
CA PRO A 345 6.16 -20.69 13.82
C PRO A 345 6.58 -20.27 15.24
N SER A 346 7.74 -20.75 15.71
CA SER A 346 8.31 -20.42 17.03
C SER A 346 8.65 -18.94 17.23
N ASP A 347 8.84 -18.19 16.15
CA ASP A 347 9.27 -16.79 16.23
C ASP A 347 8.08 -15.84 16.39
N PHE A 348 6.86 -16.33 16.16
CA PHE A 348 5.65 -15.54 16.31
C PHE A 348 5.11 -15.62 17.74
N ASN A 349 4.59 -14.51 18.24
CA ASN A 349 3.78 -14.35 19.43
C ASN A 349 2.40 -13.80 19.02
N PHE A 350 1.43 -14.69 18.82
CA PHE A 350 0.11 -14.37 18.31
C PHE A 350 -0.76 -13.59 19.31
N ASP A 351 -0.52 -13.72 20.62
CA ASP A 351 -1.20 -12.95 21.67
C ASP A 351 -0.99 -11.43 21.54
N THR A 352 0.10 -11.03 20.88
CA THR A 352 0.45 -9.62 20.67
C THR A 352 0.11 -9.09 19.28
N MET A 353 -0.40 -9.95 18.38
CA MET A 353 -0.74 -9.55 17.02
C MET A 353 -2.07 -8.78 16.97
N LEU A 354 -2.09 -7.68 16.22
CA LEU A 354 -3.32 -6.96 15.90
C LEU A 354 -4.04 -7.60 14.71
N PRO A 355 -5.38 -7.65 14.75
CA PRO A 355 -6.20 -7.93 13.57
C PRO A 355 -5.77 -7.11 12.35
N GLY A 356 -5.68 -7.77 11.19
CA GLY A 356 -5.27 -7.15 9.93
C GLY A 356 -3.75 -7.17 9.68
N ARG A 357 -2.93 -7.63 10.63
CA ARG A 357 -1.48 -7.79 10.40
C ARG A 357 -1.20 -8.89 9.39
N VAL A 358 -0.38 -8.59 8.39
CA VAL A 358 0.17 -9.58 7.45
C VAL A 358 1.47 -10.15 8.03
N PHE A 359 1.72 -11.44 7.83
CA PHE A 359 2.97 -12.09 8.23
C PHE A 359 3.28 -13.32 7.37
N THR A 360 4.57 -13.67 7.20
CA THR A 360 4.99 -14.89 6.49
C THR A 360 5.53 -15.92 7.47
N MET A 361 4.85 -17.07 7.54
CA MET A 361 5.21 -18.16 8.44
C MET A 361 5.35 -19.46 7.65
N ALA A 362 6.53 -20.07 7.72
CA ALA A 362 6.84 -21.36 7.10
C ALA A 362 6.45 -21.45 5.61
N GLY A 363 6.84 -20.43 4.83
CA GLY A 363 6.67 -20.35 3.38
C GLY A 363 5.28 -19.91 2.90
N GLU A 364 4.35 -19.58 3.81
CA GLU A 364 3.02 -19.06 3.47
C GLU A 364 2.79 -17.69 4.10
N GLU A 365 2.15 -16.81 3.33
CA GLU A 365 1.76 -15.48 3.79
C GLU A 365 0.32 -15.51 4.32
N TYR A 366 0.13 -14.97 5.52
CA TYR A 366 -1.11 -14.97 6.27
C TYR A 366 -1.52 -13.54 6.66
N LEU A 367 -2.81 -13.38 6.90
CA LEU A 367 -3.43 -12.25 7.57
C LEU A 367 -3.96 -12.73 8.92
N TYR A 368 -3.58 -12.07 10.00
CA TYR A 368 -4.09 -12.31 11.34
C TYR A 368 -5.52 -11.77 11.46
N LEU A 369 -6.47 -12.59 11.90
CA LEU A 369 -7.89 -12.22 11.95
C LEU A 369 -8.34 -11.83 13.36
N GLU A 370 -8.22 -12.73 14.32
CA GLU A 370 -8.64 -12.47 15.70
C GLU A 370 -7.98 -13.42 16.70
N ASP A 371 -7.92 -12.98 17.96
CA ASP A 371 -7.75 -13.85 19.11
C ASP A 371 -9.13 -14.41 19.50
N GLN A 372 -9.30 -15.73 19.44
CA GLN A 372 -10.51 -16.45 19.86
C GLN A 372 -10.48 -16.85 21.35
N GLY A 373 -9.43 -16.45 22.07
CA GLY A 373 -9.20 -16.74 23.48
C GLY A 373 -8.62 -18.13 23.72
N SER A 374 -8.13 -18.35 24.94
CA SER A 374 -7.50 -19.62 25.36
C SER A 374 -6.32 -20.04 24.47
N GLY A 375 -5.53 -19.07 23.99
CA GLY A 375 -4.38 -19.29 23.11
C GLY A 375 -4.76 -19.65 21.66
N ASN A 376 -6.03 -19.52 21.27
CA ASN A 376 -6.49 -19.85 19.92
C ASN A 376 -6.57 -18.59 19.06
N HIS A 377 -5.92 -18.62 17.91
CA HIS A 377 -5.85 -17.49 17.00
C HIS A 377 -6.36 -17.89 15.62
N MET A 378 -7.21 -17.06 15.03
CA MET A 378 -7.69 -17.26 13.67
C MET A 378 -6.79 -16.51 12.69
N ILE A 379 -6.34 -17.20 11.66
CA ILE A 379 -5.52 -16.66 10.58
C ILE A 379 -6.09 -17.10 9.23
N ILE A 380 -5.88 -16.30 8.20
CA ILE A 380 -6.30 -16.63 6.83
C ILE A 380 -5.13 -16.42 5.87
N ARG A 381 -5.04 -17.24 4.83
CA ARG A 381 -4.06 -17.02 3.77
C ARG A 381 -4.23 -15.61 3.19
N HIS A 382 -3.15 -14.86 3.04
CA HIS A 382 -3.25 -13.45 2.63
C HIS A 382 -3.83 -13.32 1.21
N GLU A 383 -3.38 -14.17 0.27
CA GLU A 383 -3.96 -14.27 -1.08
C GLU A 383 -4.91 -15.48 -1.23
N ALA A 384 -5.91 -15.37 -2.12
CA ALA A 384 -6.73 -16.49 -2.55
C ALA A 384 -5.98 -17.43 -3.51
N ILE A 385 -6.29 -18.73 -3.45
CA ILE A 385 -5.85 -19.71 -4.45
C ILE A 385 -6.70 -19.51 -5.71
N ARG A 386 -6.12 -18.84 -6.70
CA ARG A 386 -6.80 -18.45 -7.94
C ARG A 386 -7.17 -19.64 -8.83
N ASN A 387 -8.07 -19.41 -9.78
CA ASN A 387 -8.55 -20.41 -10.75
C ASN A 387 -9.23 -21.62 -10.08
N THR A 388 -9.92 -21.37 -8.97
CA THR A 388 -10.68 -22.40 -8.25
C THR A 388 -12.14 -21.98 -8.09
N SER A 389 -13.05 -22.94 -8.28
CA SER A 389 -14.47 -22.75 -8.06
C SER A 389 -14.87 -23.11 -6.63
N PHE A 390 -16.12 -22.80 -6.24
CA PHE A 390 -16.65 -23.28 -4.97
C PHE A 390 -16.70 -24.80 -4.91
N ASN A 391 -16.99 -25.49 -6.01
CA ASN A 391 -17.04 -26.96 -6.03
C ASN A 391 -15.67 -27.60 -5.80
N ASP A 392 -14.59 -26.89 -6.13
CA ASP A 392 -13.22 -27.32 -5.87
C ASP A 392 -12.79 -27.07 -4.41
N GLN A 393 -13.53 -26.22 -3.67
CA GLN A 393 -13.16 -25.72 -2.34
C GLN A 393 -12.75 -26.83 -1.36
N PRO A 394 -13.49 -27.94 -1.20
CA PRO A 394 -13.08 -29.00 -0.27
C PRO A 394 -11.72 -29.62 -0.63
N GLN A 395 -11.47 -29.85 -1.92
CA GLN A 395 -10.22 -30.46 -2.37
C GLN A 395 -9.06 -29.46 -2.30
N VAL A 396 -9.28 -28.19 -2.64
CA VAL A 396 -8.27 -27.13 -2.56
C VAL A 396 -7.83 -26.90 -1.12
N LEU A 397 -8.78 -26.81 -0.18
CA LEU A 397 -8.49 -26.67 1.25
C LEU A 397 -7.69 -27.88 1.78
N SER A 398 -8.12 -29.10 1.42
CA SER A 398 -7.43 -30.33 1.82
C SER A 398 -6.00 -30.42 1.28
N ASN A 399 -5.81 -30.11 0.00
CA ASN A 399 -4.49 -30.13 -0.65
C ASN A 399 -3.56 -29.08 -0.04
N TRP A 400 -4.05 -27.85 0.15
CA TRP A 400 -3.27 -26.78 0.77
C TRP A 400 -2.88 -27.14 2.20
N PHE A 401 -3.84 -27.57 3.02
CA PHE A 401 -3.57 -27.99 4.40
C PHE A 401 -2.55 -29.14 4.45
N SER A 402 -2.63 -30.11 3.54
CA SER A 402 -1.70 -31.24 3.47
C SER A 402 -0.28 -30.82 3.08
N GLY A 403 -0.14 -29.71 2.33
CA GLY A 403 1.13 -29.16 1.87
C GLY A 403 1.80 -28.21 2.87
N LEU A 404 1.10 -27.80 3.93
CA LEU A 404 1.68 -26.94 4.98
C LEU A 404 2.83 -27.62 5.72
N ASP A 405 3.72 -26.79 6.26
CA ASP A 405 4.77 -27.24 7.16
C ASP A 405 4.20 -28.04 8.34
N THR A 406 4.99 -29.00 8.82
CA THR A 406 4.52 -29.95 9.85
C THR A 406 4.32 -29.26 11.21
N GLU A 407 5.11 -28.25 11.56
CA GLU A 407 4.89 -27.47 12.77
C GLU A 407 3.60 -26.67 12.68
N VAL A 408 3.33 -26.01 11.55
CA VAL A 408 2.08 -25.27 11.32
C VAL A 408 0.88 -26.21 11.45
N ARG A 409 0.90 -27.37 10.79
CA ARG A 409 -0.19 -28.37 10.92
C ARG A 409 -0.36 -28.87 12.35
N GLY A 410 0.72 -28.94 13.12
CA GLY A 410 0.71 -29.34 14.54
C GLY A 410 0.01 -28.34 15.45
N MET A 411 -0.03 -27.06 15.08
CA MET A 411 -0.72 -26.00 15.84
C MET A 411 -2.22 -25.93 15.54
N VAL A 412 -2.67 -26.46 14.39
CA VAL A 412 -4.04 -26.28 13.91
C VAL A 412 -5.04 -26.99 14.82
N GLN A 413 -6.03 -26.24 15.25
CA GLN A 413 -7.09 -26.68 16.13
C GLN A 413 -8.23 -27.35 15.36
N PRO A 414 -8.93 -28.29 16.00
CA PRO A 414 -10.07 -28.94 15.39
C PRO A 414 -11.23 -27.96 15.21
N VAL A 415 -11.81 -27.99 14.01
CA VAL A 415 -13.06 -27.28 13.68
C VAL A 415 -14.10 -28.26 13.19
N SER A 416 -15.37 -27.93 13.42
CA SER A 416 -16.51 -28.70 12.92
C SER A 416 -17.14 -27.95 11.76
N VAL A 417 -16.95 -28.46 10.53
CA VAL A 417 -17.68 -27.99 9.35
C VAL A 417 -18.93 -28.86 9.19
N PRO A 418 -20.15 -28.30 9.28
CA PRO A 418 -21.36 -29.09 9.17
C PRO A 418 -21.50 -29.70 7.77
N ALA A 419 -22.01 -30.94 7.70
CA ALA A 419 -22.25 -31.61 6.42
C ALA A 419 -23.25 -30.86 5.52
N VAL A 420 -24.16 -30.10 6.14
CA VAL A 420 -25.07 -29.16 5.48
C VAL A 420 -24.85 -27.79 6.10
N VAL A 421 -24.20 -26.90 5.37
CA VAL A 421 -23.95 -25.53 5.81
C VAL A 421 -25.24 -24.72 5.73
N PRO A 422 -25.65 -24.03 6.81
CA PRO A 422 -26.76 -23.08 6.77
C PRO A 422 -26.54 -22.00 5.71
N GLY A 423 -27.53 -21.79 4.86
CA GLY A 423 -27.49 -20.78 3.80
C GLY A 423 -28.53 -19.68 3.99
N ILE A 424 -28.30 -18.54 3.35
CA ILE A 424 -29.29 -17.46 3.22
C ILE A 424 -29.20 -16.86 1.84
N SER A 425 -30.35 -16.65 1.18
CA SER A 425 -30.38 -16.08 -0.16
C SER A 425 -30.03 -14.61 -0.19
N ASP A 426 -29.51 -14.17 -1.34
CA ASP A 426 -29.15 -12.76 -1.55
C ASP A 426 -30.31 -11.82 -1.25
N VAL A 427 -31.51 -12.19 -1.74
CA VAL A 427 -32.75 -11.43 -1.52
C VAL A 427 -33.13 -11.40 -0.04
N ALA A 428 -32.91 -12.49 0.69
CA ALA A 428 -33.22 -12.55 2.13
C ALA A 428 -32.16 -11.87 3.01
N ALA A 429 -30.93 -11.72 2.50
CA ALA A 429 -29.85 -11.02 3.18
C ALA A 429 -30.03 -9.49 3.17
N ALA A 430 -30.73 -8.95 2.16
CA ALA A 430 -31.13 -7.54 2.13
C ALA A 430 -32.12 -7.19 3.28
N PRO A 431 -32.22 -5.91 3.67
CA PRO A 431 -31.46 -4.75 3.19
C PRO A 431 -30.01 -4.71 3.68
N TRP A 432 -29.19 -3.90 3.01
CA TRP A 432 -27.76 -3.71 3.32
C TRP A 432 -27.55 -2.47 4.18
N GLY A 433 -26.56 -2.50 5.07
CA GLY A 433 -26.21 -1.41 5.98
C GLY A 433 -24.70 -1.31 6.22
N GLY A 434 -24.31 -0.24 6.92
CA GLY A 434 -22.92 0.17 7.14
C GLY A 434 -22.34 0.99 5.99
N GLU A 435 -21.01 1.15 5.96
CA GLU A 435 -20.33 2.04 5.01
C GLU A 435 -20.28 1.45 3.60
N GLY A 436 -21.13 1.98 2.71
CA GLY A 436 -21.12 1.66 1.28
C GLY A 436 -22.13 0.59 0.87
N ILE A 437 -22.06 0.22 -0.40
CA ILE A 437 -23.01 -0.71 -1.02
C ILE A 437 -22.64 -2.14 -0.60
N ARG A 438 -23.62 -2.91 -0.12
CA ARG A 438 -23.47 -4.35 0.21
C ARG A 438 -22.32 -4.65 1.18
N TRP A 439 -22.12 -3.75 2.16
CA TRP A 439 -21.12 -3.92 3.22
C TRP A 439 -21.48 -5.05 4.17
N LEU A 440 -22.61 -4.92 4.88
CA LEU A 440 -23.16 -5.93 5.79
C LEU A 440 -24.69 -5.98 5.68
N PRO A 441 -25.35 -7.11 6.00
CA PRO A 441 -26.79 -7.14 6.19
C PRO A 441 -27.23 -6.17 7.30
N ALA A 442 -28.11 -5.20 7.01
CA ALA A 442 -28.53 -4.18 7.97
C ALA A 442 -29.31 -4.76 9.15
N GLU A 443 -30.01 -5.87 8.92
CA GLU A 443 -30.87 -6.52 9.91
C GLU A 443 -30.27 -7.85 10.38
N TRP A 444 -28.96 -7.89 10.60
CA TRP A 444 -28.24 -9.10 11.01
C TRP A 444 -28.83 -9.78 12.25
N GLU A 445 -29.47 -9.01 13.13
CA GLU A 445 -30.14 -9.50 14.35
C GLU A 445 -31.52 -10.14 14.11
N ALA A 446 -32.04 -10.11 12.88
CA ALA A 446 -33.34 -10.68 12.57
C ALA A 446 -33.30 -12.22 12.55
N ILE A 447 -34.40 -12.85 12.99
CA ILE A 447 -34.57 -14.31 13.14
C ILE A 447 -34.15 -15.10 11.89
N ARG A 448 -34.35 -14.54 10.69
CA ARG A 448 -33.97 -15.19 9.43
C ARG A 448 -32.47 -15.49 9.30
N PHE A 449 -31.62 -14.80 10.07
CA PHE A 449 -30.18 -15.02 10.12
C PHE A 449 -29.75 -16.00 11.21
N ASP A 450 -30.63 -16.44 12.12
CA ASP A 450 -30.25 -17.23 13.30
C ASP A 450 -29.40 -18.45 12.96
N ALA A 451 -29.79 -19.21 11.93
CA ALA A 451 -29.04 -20.40 11.51
C ALA A 451 -27.67 -20.07 10.92
N VAL A 452 -27.55 -19.02 10.11
CA VAL A 452 -26.27 -18.61 9.50
C VAL A 452 -25.36 -17.98 10.56
N ARG A 453 -25.92 -17.14 11.42
CA ARG A 453 -25.21 -16.47 12.51
C ARG A 453 -24.69 -17.45 13.56
N ALA A 454 -25.45 -18.50 13.87
CA ALA A 454 -25.03 -19.56 14.79
C ALA A 454 -23.90 -20.44 14.24
N ASP A 455 -23.64 -20.42 12.93
CA ASP A 455 -22.59 -21.24 12.30
C ASP A 455 -21.18 -20.62 12.40
N ARG A 456 -20.97 -19.56 13.21
CA ARG A 456 -19.65 -18.91 13.37
C ARG A 456 -18.55 -19.93 13.65
N THR A 457 -17.43 -19.81 12.92
CA THR A 457 -16.31 -20.72 13.05
C THR A 457 -15.58 -20.49 14.37
N ALA A 458 -15.46 -21.55 15.17
CA ALA A 458 -14.70 -21.58 16.41
C ALA A 458 -14.08 -22.97 16.61
N VAL A 459 -13.13 -23.06 17.55
CA VAL A 459 -12.56 -24.35 17.98
C VAL A 459 -13.67 -25.27 18.46
N ASN A 460 -13.67 -26.50 17.96
CA ASN A 460 -14.59 -27.55 18.36
C ASN A 460 -13.80 -28.84 18.56
N SER A 461 -13.66 -29.28 19.81
CA SER A 461 -12.90 -30.48 20.18
C SER A 461 -13.44 -31.79 19.60
N SER A 462 -14.68 -31.79 19.09
CA SER A 462 -15.27 -32.95 18.40
C SER A 462 -15.04 -32.92 16.88
N GLY A 463 -14.45 -31.85 16.36
CA GLY A 463 -14.08 -31.68 14.96
C GLY A 463 -12.72 -32.30 14.62
N THR A 464 -12.18 -31.89 13.49
CA THR A 464 -10.88 -32.36 12.98
C THR A 464 -9.99 -31.15 12.69
N PRO A 465 -8.68 -31.19 13.01
CA PRO A 465 -7.72 -30.18 12.54
C PRO A 465 -7.73 -30.13 11.01
N GLN A 466 -8.16 -29.00 10.45
CA GLN A 466 -8.30 -28.82 9.01
C GLN A 466 -8.33 -27.34 8.64
N ALA A 467 -8.00 -27.03 7.39
CA ALA A 467 -8.29 -25.74 6.80
C ALA A 467 -9.79 -25.61 6.46
N PHE A 468 -10.30 -24.39 6.53
CA PHE A 468 -11.68 -24.06 6.19
C PHE A 468 -11.75 -22.77 5.37
N ALA A 469 -12.87 -22.51 4.70
CA ALA A 469 -13.19 -21.19 4.16
C ALA A 469 -14.12 -20.44 5.13
N LEU A 470 -13.98 -19.13 5.27
CA LEU A 470 -14.83 -18.34 6.17
C LEU A 470 -16.31 -18.40 5.74
N LEU A 471 -17.20 -18.21 6.70
CA LEU A 471 -18.63 -18.04 6.49
C LEU A 471 -19.01 -16.57 6.38
N LEU A 472 -20.24 -16.32 5.93
CA LEU A 472 -20.89 -15.03 6.03
C LEU A 472 -20.88 -14.51 7.49
N ALA A 473 -21.14 -15.37 8.47
CA ALA A 473 -21.10 -14.99 9.88
C ALA A 473 -19.70 -14.57 10.36
N ASP A 474 -18.65 -15.26 9.89
CA ASP A 474 -17.27 -14.89 10.22
C ASP A 474 -16.94 -13.53 9.60
N VAL A 475 -17.29 -13.31 8.33
CA VAL A 475 -17.04 -12.03 7.66
C VAL A 475 -17.80 -10.89 8.33
N VAL A 476 -19.06 -11.08 8.71
CA VAL A 476 -19.84 -10.07 9.44
C VAL A 476 -19.18 -9.73 10.77
N HIS A 477 -18.76 -10.74 11.53
CA HIS A 477 -18.09 -10.56 12.82
C HIS A 477 -16.74 -9.83 12.70
N LEU A 478 -15.94 -10.18 11.70
CA LEU A 478 -14.60 -9.63 11.48
C LEU A 478 -14.63 -8.24 10.80
N SER A 479 -15.78 -7.82 10.28
CA SER A 479 -15.93 -6.54 9.58
C SER A 479 -16.31 -5.41 10.51
N THR A 480 -15.36 -4.99 11.33
CA THR A 480 -15.51 -3.89 12.29
C THR A 480 -14.39 -2.87 12.10
N GLU A 481 -14.59 -1.62 12.55
CA GLU A 481 -13.60 -0.55 12.44
C GLU A 481 -12.23 -0.89 13.05
N THR A 482 -12.18 -1.84 13.99
CA THR A 482 -10.96 -2.30 14.68
C THR A 482 -10.60 -3.75 14.32
N GLY A 483 -11.38 -4.39 13.45
CA GLY A 483 -11.21 -5.78 13.05
C GLY A 483 -10.27 -5.91 11.84
N PRO A 484 -10.04 -7.14 11.36
CA PRO A 484 -9.14 -7.36 10.23
C PRO A 484 -9.75 -6.91 8.88
N PHE A 485 -11.06 -6.66 8.82
CA PHE A 485 -11.76 -6.17 7.63
C PHE A 485 -12.48 -4.84 7.89
N PRO A 486 -11.77 -3.74 8.16
CA PRO A 486 -12.42 -2.50 8.60
C PRO A 486 -13.09 -1.72 7.46
N ASN A 487 -12.80 -2.06 6.20
CA ASN A 487 -13.46 -1.49 5.03
C ASN A 487 -13.47 -2.48 3.86
N HIS A 488 -14.17 -2.10 2.79
CA HIS A 488 -14.29 -2.90 1.56
C HIS A 488 -12.93 -3.33 0.97
N THR A 489 -11.96 -2.43 0.88
CA THR A 489 -10.67 -2.72 0.27
C THR A 489 -9.92 -3.78 1.07
N GLN A 490 -9.81 -3.61 2.38
CA GLN A 490 -9.07 -4.52 3.26
C GLN A 490 -9.78 -5.87 3.49
N ARG A 491 -11.07 -5.99 3.14
CA ARG A 491 -11.78 -7.28 3.14
C ARG A 491 -11.37 -8.19 1.97
N MET A 492 -10.84 -7.62 0.87
CA MET A 492 -10.39 -8.42 -0.26
C MET A 492 -9.21 -9.33 0.11
N ALA A 493 -8.93 -10.31 -0.73
CA ALA A 493 -7.66 -11.01 -0.66
C ALA A 493 -6.57 -10.20 -1.40
N ALA A 494 -5.31 -10.45 -1.06
CA ALA A 494 -4.18 -9.76 -1.66
C ALA A 494 -4.22 -9.81 -3.20
N ARG A 495 -3.53 -8.86 -3.84
CA ARG A 495 -3.46 -8.71 -5.30
C ARG A 495 -4.85 -8.58 -5.95
N ASN A 496 -5.75 -7.86 -5.27
CA ASN A 496 -7.12 -7.56 -5.71
C ASN A 496 -7.90 -8.82 -6.14
N SER A 497 -7.90 -9.85 -5.28
CA SER A 497 -8.57 -11.11 -5.59
C SER A 497 -9.89 -11.31 -4.85
N TYR A 498 -10.90 -11.84 -5.55
CA TYR A 498 -12.15 -12.25 -4.91
C TYR A 498 -11.93 -13.58 -4.21
N TRP A 499 -12.79 -13.88 -3.24
CA TRP A 499 -12.71 -15.15 -2.56
C TRP A 499 -14.06 -15.70 -2.08
N TRP A 500 -14.20 -17.02 -2.21
CA TRP A 500 -15.42 -17.76 -1.85
C TRP A 500 -15.60 -17.89 -0.34
N LEU A 501 -16.83 -17.67 0.13
CA LEU A 501 -17.29 -18.10 1.45
C LEU A 501 -17.80 -19.53 1.37
N ARG A 502 -17.90 -20.23 2.50
CA ARG A 502 -18.56 -21.55 2.55
C ARG A 502 -20.08 -21.50 2.69
N THR A 503 -20.67 -20.30 2.89
CA THR A 503 -22.12 -20.10 3.08
C THR A 503 -22.87 -20.18 1.73
N PRO A 504 -23.83 -21.10 1.57
CA PRO A 504 -24.69 -21.15 0.38
C PRO A 504 -25.61 -19.93 0.31
N ALA A 505 -25.84 -19.41 -0.90
CA ALA A 505 -26.81 -18.36 -1.15
C ALA A 505 -28.10 -18.92 -1.79
N ALA A 506 -27.99 -19.79 -2.78
CA ALA A 506 -29.12 -20.47 -3.40
C ALA A 506 -28.67 -21.83 -3.96
N THR A 507 -29.58 -22.58 -4.58
CA THR A 507 -29.30 -23.94 -5.11
C THR A 507 -28.05 -24.05 -5.99
N ASN A 508 -27.67 -22.97 -6.69
CA ASN A 508 -26.47 -22.94 -7.53
C ASN A 508 -25.57 -21.73 -7.27
N ASN A 509 -25.82 -20.98 -6.19
CA ASN A 509 -25.09 -19.76 -5.89
C ASN A 509 -24.53 -19.80 -4.47
N VAL A 510 -23.38 -19.17 -4.29
CA VAL A 510 -22.65 -19.13 -3.03
C VAL A 510 -22.20 -17.71 -2.78
N TRP A 511 -22.05 -17.36 -1.50
CA TRP A 511 -21.50 -16.08 -1.11
C TRP A 511 -20.00 -15.98 -1.43
N LEU A 512 -19.57 -14.79 -1.84
CA LEU A 512 -18.17 -14.42 -1.99
C LEU A 512 -17.95 -12.99 -1.52
N VAL A 513 -16.69 -12.66 -1.24
CA VAL A 513 -16.21 -11.27 -1.18
C VAL A 513 -15.64 -10.91 -2.54
N ASP A 514 -16.22 -9.88 -3.17
CA ASP A 514 -15.91 -9.52 -4.55
C ASP A 514 -14.69 -8.58 -4.66
N HIS A 515 -14.12 -8.53 -5.86
CA HIS A 515 -12.93 -7.79 -6.24
C HIS A 515 -13.16 -6.81 -7.40
N ALA A 516 -14.35 -6.81 -8.01
CA ALA A 516 -14.55 -6.18 -9.31
C ALA A 516 -14.30 -4.67 -9.30
N SER A 517 -13.14 -4.28 -9.85
CA SER A 517 -12.79 -2.95 -10.32
C SER A 517 -13.56 -2.65 -11.62
N GLY A 518 -14.39 -1.61 -11.63
CA GLY A 518 -15.11 -1.14 -12.82
C GLY A 518 -16.65 -1.24 -12.77
N GLY A 519 -17.23 -1.71 -11.65
CA GLY A 519 -18.69 -1.74 -11.45
C GLY A 519 -19.13 -1.50 -10.00
N GLY A 520 -18.20 -1.07 -9.14
CA GLY A 520 -18.46 -0.75 -7.73
C GLY A 520 -18.57 -1.97 -6.80
N GLY A 521 -17.90 -3.10 -7.07
CA GLY A 521 -18.03 -4.36 -6.31
C GLY A 521 -16.96 -4.65 -5.25
N ILE A 522 -15.96 -3.77 -5.09
CA ILE A 522 -14.78 -3.99 -4.23
C ILE A 522 -15.21 -4.40 -2.80
N GLY A 523 -14.76 -5.55 -2.30
CA GLY A 523 -15.01 -6.02 -0.95
C GLY A 523 -16.47 -6.34 -0.61
N GLN A 524 -17.38 -6.26 -1.58
CA GLN A 524 -18.81 -6.45 -1.35
C GLN A 524 -19.15 -7.91 -1.11
N LEU A 525 -20.17 -8.13 -0.30
CA LEU A 525 -20.78 -9.45 -0.19
C LEU A 525 -21.72 -9.67 -1.37
N HIS A 526 -21.42 -10.68 -2.20
CA HIS A 526 -22.23 -11.05 -3.37
C HIS A 526 -22.54 -12.53 -3.41
N SER A 527 -23.69 -12.84 -4.02
CA SER A 527 -24.08 -14.20 -4.38
C SER A 527 -23.69 -14.46 -5.82
N PHE A 528 -22.94 -15.53 -6.09
CA PHE A 528 -22.42 -15.81 -7.42
C PHE A 528 -22.51 -17.31 -7.77
N PRO A 529 -22.61 -17.69 -9.05
CA PRO A 529 -22.68 -19.10 -9.45
C PRO A 529 -21.49 -19.93 -8.96
N GLN A 530 -21.77 -21.06 -8.31
CA GLN A 530 -20.78 -21.92 -7.65
C GLN A 530 -19.69 -22.51 -8.58
N LEU A 531 -19.99 -22.59 -9.89
CA LEU A 531 -19.08 -23.10 -10.92
C LEU A 531 -18.10 -22.04 -11.43
N TYR A 532 -18.25 -20.78 -11.02
CA TYR A 532 -17.37 -19.70 -11.50
C TYR A 532 -15.93 -19.92 -11.02
N SER A 533 -14.99 -19.79 -11.94
CA SER A 533 -13.56 -19.86 -11.69
C SER A 533 -12.87 -18.91 -12.66
N SER A 534 -11.91 -18.13 -12.16
CA SER A 534 -11.11 -17.26 -13.00
C SER A 534 -9.75 -16.96 -12.36
N ALA A 535 -8.87 -16.36 -13.16
CA ALA A 535 -7.58 -15.89 -12.67
C ALA A 535 -7.69 -14.73 -11.67
N ARG A 536 -8.89 -14.20 -11.39
CA ARG A 536 -9.10 -13.05 -10.52
C ARG A 536 -9.45 -13.43 -9.07
N GLY A 537 -9.50 -14.71 -8.73
CA GLY A 537 -9.80 -15.14 -7.36
C GLY A 537 -10.16 -16.62 -7.24
N GLY A 538 -10.62 -17.02 -6.06
CA GLY A 538 -10.95 -18.42 -5.79
C GLY A 538 -11.09 -18.74 -4.30
N VAL A 539 -10.54 -19.87 -3.87
CA VAL A 539 -10.64 -20.37 -2.50
C VAL A 539 -9.60 -19.70 -1.61
N ARG A 540 -9.99 -19.19 -0.44
CA ARG A 540 -9.08 -18.57 0.53
C ARG A 540 -9.07 -19.38 1.83
N PRO A 541 -8.03 -20.20 2.06
CA PRO A 541 -7.95 -21.05 3.24
C PRO A 541 -7.73 -20.25 4.53
N ALA A 542 -8.40 -20.64 5.59
CA ALA A 542 -8.24 -20.15 6.96
C ALA A 542 -7.94 -21.31 7.92
N LEU A 543 -7.31 -20.96 9.04
CA LEU A 543 -6.93 -21.85 10.13
C LEU A 543 -7.31 -21.22 11.46
N ILE A 544 -7.58 -22.07 12.45
CA ILE A 544 -7.44 -21.68 13.86
C ILE A 544 -6.21 -22.42 14.36
N ILE A 545 -5.23 -21.69 14.89
CA ILE A 545 -3.99 -22.22 15.45
C ILE A 545 -3.97 -22.00 16.96
N HIS A 546 -3.24 -22.83 17.69
CA HIS A 546 -3.01 -22.67 19.11
C HIS A 546 -1.54 -22.39 19.39
N GLN A 547 -1.27 -21.40 20.25
CA GLN A 547 0.06 -21.10 20.78
C GLN A 547 0.10 -21.22 22.29
#